data_AF-A0A1V4YKL6-F1
#
_entry.id   AF-A0A1V4YKL6-F1
#
_cell.length_a   1.000
_cell.length_b   1.000
_cell.length_c   1.000
_cell.angle_alpha   90.00
_cell.angle_beta   90.00
_cell.angle_gamma   90.00
#
_symmetry.space_group_name_H-M   'P 1'
#
loop_
_entity.id
_entity.type
_entity.pdbx_description
1 polymer ?
#
loop_
_entity_poly.entity_id
_entity_poly.type
_entity_poly.pdbx_seq_one_letter_code
_entity_poly.pdbx_strand_id
1 'polypeptide(L)'
;MLNSPISSGVSLLCMFTGLFGVSTLLYSLSESSTVPPQNPDHSLIVDNNILRGIFAGGIAGSILGFLPGMGPAQGSLIAQEISGGGDTGENKDSFLVAMSGVNVSDALFSLIAIYLIGNPRSGIAVYVDKIIDVFNYEHLILYIFVSITAVSLALILCLKLGDIVGEYIQQLDYSRLSWLVIIFMSSIVMIFTIMEHANLWFVLLVYATSVALGLLPHYLGINKSNLMGVLVVPAIVIYVGIGM
;
A
#
# COMPACT_ATOMS: atom_id res chain seq x y z
N MET A 1 3.20 -16.01 21.28
CA MET A 1 2.80 -16.04 19.84
C MET A 1 1.53 -16.88 19.72
N LEU A 2 0.45 -16.36 19.17
CA LEU A 2 -0.73 -17.19 18.86
C LEU A 2 -0.28 -18.26 17.85
N ASN A 3 -0.22 -19.53 18.29
CA ASN A 3 0.15 -20.68 17.45
C ASN A 3 -0.94 -20.88 16.38
N SER A 4 -0.86 -20.09 15.33
CA SER A 4 -1.66 -20.22 14.13
C SER A 4 -1.19 -21.47 13.37
N PRO A 5 -2.10 -22.29 12.82
CA PRO A 5 -1.75 -23.45 12.00
C PRO A 5 -1.21 -23.06 10.61
N ILE A 6 -1.02 -21.76 10.34
CA ILE A 6 -0.49 -21.21 9.09
C ILE A 6 0.74 -20.34 9.42
N SER A 7 1.76 -20.41 8.56
CA SER A 7 2.82 -19.41 8.46
C SER A 7 2.24 -17.98 8.40
N SER A 8 2.90 -17.05 9.10
CA SER A 8 2.49 -15.64 9.15
C SER A 8 2.43 -14.99 7.77
N GLY A 9 3.33 -15.39 6.86
CA GLY A 9 3.35 -14.88 5.48
C GLY A 9 2.08 -15.23 4.70
N VAL A 10 1.65 -16.49 4.74
CA VAL A 10 0.43 -16.95 4.06
C VAL A 10 -0.82 -16.35 4.71
N SER A 11 -0.84 -16.23 6.04
CA SER A 11 -1.94 -15.59 6.76
C SER A 11 -2.12 -14.13 6.35
N LEU A 12 -1.04 -13.34 6.35
CA LEU A 12 -1.07 -11.93 5.93
C LEU A 12 -1.40 -11.78 4.45
N LEU A 13 -0.81 -12.60 3.58
CA LEU A 13 -1.11 -12.64 2.14
C LEU A 13 -2.61 -12.87 1.91
N CYS A 14 -3.17 -13.88 2.57
CA CYS A 14 -4.59 -14.22 2.49
C CYS A 14 -5.48 -13.07 2.99
N MET A 15 -5.19 -12.54 4.18
CA MET A 15 -5.98 -11.47 4.78
C MET A 15 -5.94 -10.18 3.95
N PHE A 16 -4.77 -9.71 3.51
CA PHE A 16 -4.70 -8.46 2.73
C PHE A 16 -5.30 -8.60 1.34
N THR A 17 -5.12 -9.76 0.72
CA THR A 17 -5.75 -10.06 -0.57
C THR A 17 -7.27 -10.00 -0.45
N GLY A 18 -7.84 -10.59 0.61
CA GLY A 18 -9.27 -10.56 0.86
C GLY A 18 -9.80 -9.19 1.29
N LEU A 19 -9.19 -8.58 2.32
CA LEU A 19 -9.64 -7.34 2.94
C LEU A 19 -9.59 -6.13 1.99
N PHE A 20 -8.54 -6.02 1.17
CA PHE A 20 -8.29 -4.81 0.38
C PHE A 20 -8.33 -5.04 -1.13
N GLY A 21 -7.87 -6.19 -1.62
CA GLY A 21 -7.80 -6.48 -3.05
C GLY A 21 -9.13 -6.96 -3.63
N VAL A 22 -9.48 -8.21 -3.34
CA VAL A 22 -10.64 -8.89 -3.94
C VAL A 22 -11.96 -8.26 -3.49
N SER A 23 -12.09 -7.85 -2.23
CA SER A 23 -13.28 -7.11 -1.77
C SER A 23 -13.54 -5.84 -2.58
N THR A 24 -12.50 -5.03 -2.83
CA THR A 24 -12.61 -3.77 -3.60
C THR A 24 -13.01 -4.05 -5.05
N LEU A 25 -12.40 -5.05 -5.69
CA LEU A 25 -12.73 -5.42 -7.07
C LEU A 25 -14.14 -6.00 -7.19
N LEU A 26 -14.57 -6.85 -6.24
CA LEU A 26 -15.93 -7.38 -6.19
C LEU A 26 -16.97 -6.27 -6.01
N TYR A 27 -16.71 -5.31 -5.13
CA TYR A 27 -17.57 -4.15 -4.97
C TYR A 27 -17.63 -3.31 -6.25
N SER A 28 -16.49 -3.04 -6.88
CA SER A 28 -16.45 -2.29 -8.15
C SER A 28 -17.17 -2.99 -9.30
N LEU A 29 -17.12 -4.33 -9.34
CA LEU A 29 -17.90 -5.14 -10.29
C LEU A 29 -19.41 -5.02 -10.06
N SER A 30 -19.85 -4.88 -8.80
CA SER A 30 -21.27 -4.69 -8.49
C SER A 30 -21.81 -3.32 -8.91
N GLU A 31 -20.97 -2.29 -8.94
CA GLU A 31 -21.32 -0.90 -9.30
C GLU A 31 -21.29 -0.63 -10.82
N SER A 32 -21.13 -1.65 -11.68
CA SER A 32 -21.06 -1.51 -13.15
C SER A 32 -20.13 -0.37 -13.61
N SER A 33 -18.96 -0.25 -12.97
CA SER A 33 -18.03 0.85 -13.21
C SER A 33 -17.51 0.84 -14.65
N THR A 34 -17.48 2.01 -15.30
CA THR A 34 -16.92 2.20 -16.64
C THR A 34 -15.71 3.12 -16.59
N VAL A 35 -14.73 2.87 -17.46
CA VAL A 35 -13.58 3.76 -17.60
C VAL A 35 -14.05 5.04 -18.30
N PRO A 36 -13.83 6.22 -17.70
CA PRO A 36 -14.22 7.48 -18.33
C PRO A 36 -13.34 7.77 -19.56
N PRO A 37 -13.83 8.57 -20.51
CA PRO A 37 -13.02 8.99 -21.66
C PRO A 37 -11.78 9.74 -21.18
N GLN A 38 -10.62 9.37 -21.72
CA GLN A 38 -9.32 9.99 -21.46
C GLN A 38 -9.11 11.15 -22.45
N ASN A 39 -8.62 12.28 -21.94
CA ASN A 39 -8.27 13.42 -22.77
C ASN A 39 -6.79 13.31 -23.19
N PRO A 40 -6.47 13.30 -24.49
CA PRO A 40 -5.08 13.29 -24.96
C PRO A 40 -4.33 14.55 -24.53
N ASP A 41 -5.01 15.69 -24.42
CA ASP A 41 -4.41 16.94 -23.96
C ASP A 41 -4.43 16.99 -22.43
N HIS A 42 -3.33 16.54 -21.82
CA HIS A 42 -3.12 16.56 -20.38
C HIS A 42 -1.86 17.36 -20.04
N SER A 43 -1.99 18.32 -19.13
CA SER A 43 -0.88 19.13 -18.64
C SER A 43 -0.95 19.22 -17.12
N LEU A 44 0.16 18.88 -16.46
CA LEU A 44 0.27 19.06 -15.01
C LEU A 44 0.48 20.56 -14.72
N ILE A 45 -0.51 21.19 -14.08
CA ILE A 45 -0.38 22.56 -13.58
C ILE A 45 0.05 22.48 -12.13
N VAL A 46 1.30 22.88 -11.84
CA VAL A 46 1.80 22.93 -10.47
C VAL A 46 1.25 24.17 -9.76
N ASP A 47 0.25 23.98 -8.92
CA ASP A 47 -0.35 25.01 -8.09
C ASP A 47 0.06 24.88 -6.61
N ASN A 48 -0.44 25.79 -5.77
CA ASN A 48 -0.18 25.76 -4.33
C ASN A 48 -0.77 24.51 -3.66
N ASN A 49 -1.84 23.93 -4.21
CA ASN A 49 -2.45 22.72 -3.65
C ASN A 49 -1.55 21.50 -3.88
N ILE A 50 -1.02 21.34 -5.10
CA ILE A 50 -0.03 20.30 -5.41
C ILE A 50 1.21 20.46 -4.53
N LEU A 51 1.76 21.67 -4.39
CA LEU A 51 2.90 21.91 -3.50
C LEU A 51 2.58 21.53 -2.05
N ARG A 52 1.40 21.92 -1.55
CA ARG A 52 0.96 21.55 -0.21
C ARG A 52 0.83 20.03 -0.08
N GLY A 53 0.30 19.33 -1.09
CA GLY A 53 0.24 17.88 -1.16
C GLY A 53 1.63 17.22 -1.10
N ILE A 54 2.61 17.74 -1.84
CA ILE A 54 4.01 17.26 -1.82
C ILE A 54 4.56 17.35 -0.40
N PHE A 55 4.46 18.52 0.24
CA PHE A 55 4.98 18.72 1.60
C PHE A 55 4.23 17.88 2.64
N ALA A 56 2.90 17.84 2.56
CA ALA A 56 2.07 17.04 3.45
C ALA A 56 2.42 15.55 3.36
N GLY A 57 2.53 15.02 2.14
CA GLY A 57 2.93 13.63 1.90
C GLY A 57 4.35 13.34 2.39
N GLY A 58 5.30 14.24 2.12
CA GLY A 58 6.67 14.12 2.58
C GLY A 58 6.78 14.08 4.11
N ILE A 59 6.11 14.98 4.81
CA ILE A 59 6.08 15.04 6.28
C ILE A 59 5.38 13.79 6.84
N ALA A 60 4.19 13.46 6.35
CA ALA A 60 3.43 12.31 6.82
C ALA A 60 4.21 11.00 6.64
N GLY A 61 4.83 10.79 5.47
CA GLY A 61 5.67 9.62 5.22
C GLY A 61 6.94 9.59 6.07
N SER A 62 7.52 10.76 6.41
CA SER A 62 8.69 10.80 7.31
C SER A 62 8.33 10.36 8.72
N ILE A 63 7.16 10.78 9.22
CA ILE A 63 6.63 10.34 10.52
C ILE A 63 6.35 8.84 10.47
N LEU A 64 5.72 8.38 9.39
CA LEU A 64 5.37 6.98 9.17
C LEU A 64 6.59 6.06 9.18
N GLY A 65 7.67 6.46 8.51
CA GLY A 65 8.90 5.66 8.39
C GLY A 65 9.55 5.32 9.74
N PHE A 66 9.21 6.03 10.82
CA PHE A 66 9.66 5.75 12.18
C PHE A 66 8.63 5.00 13.05
N LEU A 67 7.35 4.99 12.68
CA LEU A 67 6.28 4.43 13.51
C LEU A 67 6.04 2.94 13.19
N PRO A 68 5.98 2.05 14.20
CA PRO A 68 5.75 0.63 13.95
C PRO A 68 4.29 0.36 13.60
N GLY A 69 4.05 -0.56 12.66
CA GLY A 69 2.70 -1.04 12.33
C GLY A 69 1.80 -0.02 11.64
N MET A 70 2.31 1.15 11.30
CA MET A 70 1.62 2.10 10.42
C MET A 70 2.10 1.89 8.97
N GLY A 71 1.18 2.01 8.02
CA GLY A 71 1.49 1.87 6.60
C GLY A 71 0.99 3.05 5.77
N PRO A 72 1.13 2.96 4.44
CA PRO A 72 0.73 4.01 3.50
C PRO A 72 -0.69 4.54 3.69
N ALA A 73 -1.64 3.67 4.05
CA ALA A 73 -3.04 4.03 4.26
C ALA A 73 -3.27 4.95 5.48
N GLN A 74 -2.37 4.91 6.47
CA GLN A 74 -2.40 5.78 7.63
C GLN A 74 -1.66 7.08 7.32
N GLY A 75 -0.50 6.97 6.64
CA GLY A 75 0.23 8.14 6.16
C GLY A 75 -0.62 9.00 5.21
N SER A 76 -1.47 8.38 4.39
CA SER A 76 -2.39 9.11 3.52
C SER A 76 -3.43 9.92 4.25
N LEU A 77 -3.99 9.38 5.33
CA LEU A 77 -4.95 10.09 6.17
C LEU A 77 -4.28 11.27 6.87
N ILE A 78 -3.07 11.07 7.39
CA ILE A 78 -2.28 12.15 7.98
C ILE A 78 -1.96 13.21 6.92
N ALA A 79 -1.57 12.80 5.71
CA ALA A 79 -1.25 13.73 4.63
C ALA A 79 -2.49 14.53 4.18
N GLN A 80 -3.68 13.90 4.10
CA GLN A 80 -4.93 14.59 3.80
C GLN A 80 -5.28 15.63 4.87
N GLU A 81 -5.12 15.29 6.14
CA GLU A 81 -5.37 16.19 7.26
C GLU A 81 -4.42 17.40 7.22
N ILE A 82 -3.13 17.16 6.96
CA ILE A 82 -2.12 18.23 6.83
C ILE A 82 -2.37 19.08 5.57
N SER A 83 -2.75 18.45 4.45
CA SER A 83 -3.03 19.15 3.19
C SER A 83 -4.37 19.89 3.22
N GLY A 84 -5.17 19.75 4.28
CA GLY A 84 -6.48 20.37 4.42
C GLY A 84 -7.49 19.89 3.37
N GLY A 85 -7.26 18.68 2.84
CA GLY A 85 -8.01 18.10 1.73
C GLY A 85 -9.29 17.42 2.18
N GLY A 86 -10.19 18.19 2.81
CA GLY A 86 -11.56 17.75 3.08
C GLY A 86 -12.46 17.94 1.86
N ASP A 87 -12.92 16.83 1.29
CA ASP A 87 -14.21 16.66 0.58
C ASP A 87 -14.59 17.62 -0.57
N THR A 88 -13.65 18.33 -1.18
CA THR A 88 -13.93 19.14 -2.38
C THR A 88 -13.28 18.48 -3.59
N GLY A 89 -14.09 18.13 -4.59
CA GLY A 89 -13.68 17.38 -5.79
C GLY A 89 -12.54 18.00 -6.63
N GLU A 90 -12.10 19.22 -6.29
CA GLU A 90 -10.95 19.93 -6.87
C GLU A 90 -9.58 19.41 -6.39
N ASN A 91 -9.50 18.59 -5.34
CA ASN A 91 -8.21 18.19 -4.73
C ASN A 91 -7.71 16.77 -5.09
N LYS A 92 -8.21 16.15 -6.17
CA LYS A 92 -7.78 14.78 -6.57
C LYS A 92 -6.28 14.72 -6.87
N ASP A 93 -5.74 15.72 -7.55
CA ASP A 93 -4.32 15.78 -7.92
C ASP A 93 -3.45 15.98 -6.68
N SER A 94 -3.85 16.88 -5.77
CA SER A 94 -3.18 17.05 -4.48
C SER A 94 -3.20 15.77 -3.66
N PHE A 95 -4.30 15.02 -3.67
CA PHE A 95 -4.40 13.73 -2.97
C PHE A 95 -3.45 12.69 -3.59
N LEU A 96 -3.44 12.55 -4.91
CA LEU A 96 -2.54 11.62 -5.60
C LEU A 96 -1.06 11.95 -5.32
N VAL A 97 -0.69 13.22 -5.38
CA VAL A 97 0.68 13.65 -5.10
C VAL A 97 1.05 13.45 -3.64
N ALA A 98 0.14 13.71 -2.70
CA ALA A 98 0.35 13.43 -1.29
C ALA A 98 0.56 11.93 -1.03
N MET A 99 -0.27 11.06 -1.62
CA MET A 99 -0.13 9.60 -1.56
C MET A 99 1.23 9.13 -2.05
N SER A 100 1.66 9.62 -3.22
CA SER A 100 2.97 9.32 -3.78
C SER A 100 4.10 9.81 -2.87
N GLY A 101 3.96 11.01 -2.31
CA GLY A 101 4.90 11.59 -1.35
C GLY A 101 5.04 10.74 -0.08
N VAL A 102 3.93 10.26 0.48
CA VAL A 102 3.93 9.34 1.64
C VAL A 102 4.73 8.10 1.33
N ASN A 103 4.48 7.44 0.20
CA ASN A 103 5.15 6.18 -0.16
C ASN A 103 6.66 6.35 -0.38
N VAL A 104 7.07 7.39 -1.10
CA VAL A 104 8.49 7.66 -1.37
C VAL A 104 9.22 8.06 -0.10
N SER A 105 8.59 8.91 0.73
CA SER A 105 9.15 9.36 2.00
C SER A 105 9.26 8.18 2.99
N ASP A 106 8.21 7.36 3.15
CA ASP A 106 8.25 6.16 3.98
C ASP A 106 9.38 5.21 3.59
N ALA A 107 9.56 4.95 2.29
CA ALA A 107 10.65 4.09 1.81
C ALA A 107 12.04 4.65 2.19
N LEU A 108 12.29 5.95 1.97
CA LEU A 108 13.57 6.60 2.30
C LEU A 108 13.81 6.66 3.82
N PHE A 109 12.80 7.07 4.59
CA PHE A 109 12.93 7.18 6.05
C PHE A 109 12.99 5.81 6.73
N SER A 110 12.42 4.75 6.15
CA SER A 110 12.58 3.38 6.65
C SER A 110 14.04 2.89 6.58
N LEU A 111 14.81 3.33 5.57
CA LEU A 111 16.25 3.05 5.48
C LEU A 111 17.03 3.79 6.57
N ILE A 112 16.66 5.05 6.83
CA ILE A 112 17.24 5.84 7.93
C ILE A 112 16.89 5.21 9.28
N ALA A 113 15.67 4.68 9.45
CA ALA A 113 15.24 4.00 10.66
C ALA A 113 16.03 2.71 10.93
N ILE A 114 16.41 1.95 9.89
CA ILE A 114 17.34 0.81 10.06
C ILE A 114 18.66 1.31 10.67
N TYR A 115 19.26 2.36 10.11
CA TYR A 115 20.54 2.88 10.60
C TYR A 115 20.47 3.44 12.03
N LEU A 116 19.41 4.21 12.36
CA LEU A 116 19.31 4.89 13.65
C LEU A 116 18.75 4.02 14.78
N ILE A 117 17.77 3.15 14.47
CA ILE A 117 16.98 2.39 15.45
C ILE A 117 17.32 0.89 15.41
N GLY A 118 17.96 0.42 14.33
CA GLY A 118 18.29 -1.00 14.16
C GLY A 118 17.06 -1.89 13.99
N ASN A 119 15.90 -1.32 13.63
CA ASN A 119 14.65 -2.06 13.48
C ASN A 119 13.97 -1.69 12.16
N PRO A 120 13.86 -2.62 11.19
CA PRO A 120 13.25 -2.34 9.90
C PRO A 120 11.75 -2.07 10.02
N ARG A 121 11.27 -1.03 9.31
CA ARG A 121 9.87 -0.56 9.37
C ARG A 121 9.06 -0.81 8.09
N SER A 122 9.72 -1.26 7.02
CA SER A 122 9.11 -1.63 5.75
C SER A 122 9.52 -3.05 5.36
N GLY A 123 8.71 -3.74 4.55
CA GLY A 123 9.04 -5.08 4.05
C GLY A 123 10.40 -5.12 3.33
N ILE A 124 10.70 -4.10 2.53
CA ILE A 124 11.99 -3.99 1.83
C ILE A 124 13.13 -3.82 2.85
N ALA A 125 12.94 -2.97 3.85
CA ALA A 125 13.89 -2.76 4.94
C ALA A 125 14.17 -4.07 5.71
N VAL A 126 13.15 -4.91 5.94
CA VAL A 126 13.34 -6.23 6.59
C VAL A 126 14.25 -7.15 5.77
N TYR A 127 14.15 -7.11 4.44
CA TYR A 127 15.03 -7.91 3.58
C TYR A 127 16.45 -7.32 3.50
N VAL A 128 16.59 -5.99 3.47
CA VAL A 128 17.90 -5.33 3.53
C VAL A 128 18.63 -5.72 4.83
N ASP A 129 17.94 -5.67 5.96
CA ASP A 129 18.45 -6.07 7.29
C ASP A 129 18.86 -7.55 7.36
N LYS A 130 18.18 -8.43 6.60
CA LYS A 130 18.56 -9.86 6.50
C LYS A 130 19.75 -10.14 5.59
N ILE A 131 20.00 -9.29 4.60
CA ILE A 131 21.07 -9.47 3.60
C ILE A 131 22.37 -8.82 4.08
N ILE A 132 22.27 -7.71 4.82
CA ILE A 132 23.41 -6.92 5.29
C ILE A 132 23.57 -7.10 6.79
N ASP A 133 24.66 -7.76 7.16
CA ASP A 133 24.96 -8.11 8.56
C ASP A 133 25.20 -6.87 9.44
N VAL A 134 25.85 -5.82 8.89
CA VAL A 134 26.07 -4.55 9.60
C VAL A 134 25.75 -3.37 8.67
N PHE A 135 24.68 -2.64 8.97
CA PHE A 135 24.26 -1.47 8.20
C PHE A 135 25.03 -0.21 8.62
N ASN A 136 26.16 0.06 7.95
CA ASN A 136 27.03 1.20 8.24
C ASN A 136 26.58 2.50 7.55
N TYR A 137 27.20 3.62 7.95
CA TYR A 137 26.97 4.95 7.36
C TYR A 137 27.24 4.98 5.85
N GLU A 138 28.28 4.27 5.38
CA GLU A 138 28.59 4.16 3.94
C GLU A 138 27.47 3.46 3.17
N HIS A 139 26.86 2.42 3.75
CA HIS A 139 25.73 1.73 3.16
C HIS A 139 24.51 2.64 3.13
N LEU A 140 24.23 3.39 4.21
CA LEU A 140 23.14 4.36 4.23
C LEU A 140 23.26 5.38 3.08
N ILE A 141 24.43 6.00 2.90
CA ILE A 141 24.65 6.96 1.80
C ILE A 141 24.43 6.30 0.44
N LEU A 142 25.00 5.10 0.23
CA LEU A 142 24.84 4.36 -1.01
C LEU A 142 23.36 4.08 -1.32
N TYR A 143 22.60 3.58 -0.34
CA TYR A 143 21.19 3.27 -0.50
C TYR A 143 20.35 4.52 -0.75
N ILE A 144 20.61 5.64 -0.06
CA ILE A 144 19.94 6.91 -0.35
C ILE A 144 20.22 7.36 -1.78
N PHE A 145 21.47 7.29 -2.23
CA PHE A 145 21.85 7.64 -3.60
C PHE A 145 21.13 6.75 -4.62
N VAL A 146 21.15 5.43 -4.42
CA VAL A 146 20.45 4.47 -5.27
C VAL A 146 18.95 4.74 -5.28
N SER A 147 18.32 5.01 -4.14
CA SER A 147 16.89 5.33 -4.08
C SER A 147 16.55 6.61 -4.84
N ILE A 148 17.34 7.67 -4.73
CA ILE A 148 17.11 8.93 -5.48
C ILE A 148 17.23 8.68 -6.99
N THR A 149 18.26 7.95 -7.43
CA THR A 149 18.42 7.61 -8.85
C THR A 149 17.29 6.72 -9.37
N ALA A 150 16.86 5.74 -8.57
CA ALA A 150 15.75 4.85 -8.90
C ALA A 150 14.42 5.60 -9.02
N VAL A 151 14.12 6.51 -8.09
CA VAL A 151 12.91 7.37 -8.15
C VAL A 151 12.95 8.25 -9.40
N SER A 152 14.10 8.82 -9.74
CA SER A 152 14.26 9.66 -10.93
C SER A 152 14.01 8.88 -12.23
N LEU A 153 14.53 7.65 -12.32
CA LEU A 153 14.27 6.74 -13.45
C LEU A 153 12.81 6.27 -13.48
N ALA A 154 12.25 5.94 -12.32
CA ALA A 154 10.87 5.51 -12.18
C ALA A 154 9.89 6.59 -12.62
N LEU A 155 10.19 7.88 -12.40
CA LEU A 155 9.39 9.00 -12.91
C LEU A 155 9.27 8.93 -14.44
N ILE A 156 10.40 8.77 -15.14
CA ILE A 156 10.42 8.73 -16.62
C ILE A 156 9.62 7.52 -17.12
N LEU A 157 9.78 6.36 -16.49
CA LEU A 157 9.03 5.15 -16.83
C LEU A 157 7.53 5.32 -16.53
N CYS A 158 7.19 5.93 -15.40
CA CYS A 158 5.81 6.16 -14.98
C CYS A 158 5.08 7.07 -15.96
N LEU A 159 5.71 8.17 -16.41
CA LEU A 159 5.12 9.05 -17.42
C LEU A 159 4.87 8.31 -18.73
N LYS A 160 5.91 7.63 -19.27
CA LYS A 160 5.77 6.88 -20.53
C LYS A 160 4.71 5.77 -20.46
N LEU A 161 4.70 4.99 -19.38
CA LEU A 161 3.72 3.93 -19.19
C LEU A 161 2.32 4.51 -18.94
N GLY A 162 2.22 5.64 -18.25
CA GLY A 162 0.98 6.36 -18.00
C GLY A 162 0.31 6.80 -19.30
N ASP A 163 1.08 7.41 -20.21
CA ASP A 163 0.60 7.84 -21.54
C ASP A 163 0.07 6.64 -22.34
N ILE A 164 0.86 5.57 -22.42
CA ILE A 164 0.48 4.32 -23.10
C ILE A 164 -0.82 3.76 -22.49
N VAL A 165 -0.86 3.60 -21.17
CA VAL A 165 -2.04 3.03 -20.51
C VAL A 165 -3.25 3.95 -20.70
N GLY A 166 -3.11 5.26 -20.64
CA GLY A 166 -4.18 6.23 -20.87
C GLY A 166 -4.82 6.10 -22.26
N GLU A 167 -4.03 5.85 -23.29
CA GLU A 167 -4.56 5.63 -24.65
C GLU A 167 -5.34 4.31 -24.79
N TYR A 168 -4.84 3.24 -24.17
CA TYR A 168 -5.43 1.90 -24.33
C TYR A 168 -6.52 1.57 -23.30
N ILE A 169 -6.57 2.23 -22.15
CA ILE A 169 -7.48 1.88 -21.04
C ILE A 169 -8.95 2.07 -21.40
N GLN A 170 -9.28 3.00 -22.31
CA GLN A 170 -10.64 3.19 -22.82
C GLN A 170 -11.19 1.96 -23.55
N GLN A 171 -10.32 1.15 -24.14
CA GLN A 171 -10.69 -0.03 -24.93
C GLN A 171 -10.85 -1.28 -24.07
N LEU A 172 -10.46 -1.22 -22.79
CA LEU A 172 -10.50 -2.35 -21.89
C LEU A 172 -11.89 -2.47 -21.24
N ASP A 173 -12.44 -3.67 -21.33
CA ASP A 173 -13.60 -4.05 -20.53
C ASP A 173 -13.18 -4.17 -19.07
N TYR A 174 -13.56 -3.16 -18.28
CA TYR A 174 -13.22 -3.07 -16.86
C TYR A 174 -13.68 -4.29 -16.06
N SER A 175 -14.79 -4.93 -16.45
CA SER A 175 -15.29 -6.14 -15.79
C SER A 175 -14.37 -7.33 -16.02
N ARG A 176 -13.93 -7.53 -17.27
CA ARG A 176 -12.97 -8.60 -17.61
C ARG A 176 -11.63 -8.39 -16.92
N LEU A 177 -11.14 -7.15 -16.89
CA LEU A 177 -9.89 -6.81 -16.21
C LEU A 177 -9.99 -7.10 -14.70
N SER A 178 -11.09 -6.70 -14.07
CA SER A 178 -11.33 -6.95 -12.64
C SER A 178 -11.39 -8.44 -12.32
N TRP A 179 -12.11 -9.24 -13.11
CA TRP A 179 -12.14 -10.69 -12.95
C TRP A 179 -10.77 -11.34 -13.13
N LEU A 180 -9.99 -10.90 -14.13
CA LEU A 180 -8.63 -11.39 -14.34
C LEU A 180 -7.77 -11.14 -13.10
N VAL A 181 -7.80 -9.93 -12.53
CA VAL A 181 -7.03 -9.58 -11.34
C VAL A 181 -7.50 -10.37 -10.11
N ILE A 182 -8.81 -10.55 -9.91
CA ILE A 182 -9.35 -11.38 -8.82
C ILE A 182 -8.84 -12.81 -8.93
N ILE A 183 -8.89 -13.40 -10.12
CA ILE A 183 -8.41 -14.77 -10.36
C ILE A 183 -6.92 -14.84 -10.08
N PHE A 184 -6.13 -13.92 -10.63
CA PHE A 184 -4.68 -13.86 -10.43
C PHE A 184 -4.31 -13.79 -8.95
N MET A 185 -4.91 -12.86 -8.20
CA MET A 185 -4.67 -12.70 -6.77
C MET A 185 -5.09 -13.95 -5.97
N SER A 186 -6.26 -14.52 -6.29
CA SER A 186 -6.74 -15.75 -5.64
C SER A 186 -5.83 -16.94 -5.94
N SER A 187 -5.31 -17.05 -7.17
CA SER A 187 -4.34 -18.07 -7.56
C SER A 187 -3.03 -17.93 -6.79
N ILE A 188 -2.53 -16.72 -6.58
CA ILE A 188 -1.33 -16.47 -5.76
C ILE A 188 -1.54 -16.99 -4.33
N VAL A 189 -2.67 -16.66 -3.70
CA VAL A 189 -3.00 -17.16 -2.35
C VAL A 189 -2.98 -18.68 -2.31
N MET A 190 -3.58 -19.34 -3.30
CA MET A 190 -3.63 -20.81 -3.38
C MET A 190 -2.26 -21.43 -3.62
N ILE A 191 -1.43 -20.86 -4.51
CA ILE A 191 -0.07 -21.36 -4.79
C ILE A 191 0.78 -21.32 -3.53
N PHE A 192 0.83 -20.18 -2.83
CA PHE A 192 1.62 -20.05 -1.60
C PHE A 192 1.08 -20.93 -0.47
N THR A 193 -0.23 -21.14 -0.40
CA THR A 193 -0.84 -22.08 0.54
C THR A 193 -0.34 -23.50 0.35
N ILE A 194 -0.24 -23.95 -0.92
CA ILE A 194 0.24 -25.28 -1.26
C ILE A 194 1.75 -25.39 -1.00
N MET A 195 2.53 -24.38 -1.38
CA MET A 195 3.99 -24.37 -1.19
C MET A 195 4.40 -24.43 0.28
N GLU A 196 3.67 -23.74 1.16
CA GLU A 196 3.93 -23.70 2.60
C GLU A 196 3.25 -24.86 3.36
N HIS A 197 2.65 -25.82 2.64
CA HIS A 197 1.92 -26.97 3.20
C HIS A 197 0.86 -26.58 4.25
N ALA A 198 0.24 -25.40 4.09
CA ALA A 198 -0.77 -24.92 5.02
C ALA A 198 -2.12 -25.62 4.82
N ASN A 199 -2.96 -25.65 5.85
CA ASN A 199 -4.28 -26.26 5.77
C ASN A 199 -5.19 -25.45 4.83
N LEU A 200 -5.46 -26.02 3.64
CA LEU A 200 -6.23 -25.39 2.57
C LEU A 200 -7.62 -24.92 3.02
N TRP A 201 -8.33 -25.75 3.79
CA TRP A 201 -9.70 -25.44 4.24
C TRP A 201 -9.71 -24.25 5.20
N PHE A 202 -8.72 -24.20 6.09
CA PHE A 202 -8.58 -23.09 7.02
C PHE A 202 -8.20 -21.80 6.28
N VAL A 203 -7.29 -21.85 5.30
CA VAL A 203 -6.96 -20.68 4.47
C VAL A 203 -8.17 -20.18 3.70
N LEU A 204 -8.95 -21.07 3.09
CA LEU A 204 -10.16 -20.68 2.36
C LEU A 204 -11.20 -20.01 3.27
N LEU A 205 -11.36 -20.50 4.50
CA LEU A 205 -12.22 -19.87 5.50
C LEU A 205 -11.72 -18.45 5.84
N VAL A 206 -10.43 -18.31 6.15
CA VAL A 206 -9.81 -17.00 6.42
C VAL A 206 -9.95 -16.08 5.22
N TYR A 207 -9.80 -16.58 4.00
CA TYR A 207 -9.93 -15.81 2.78
C TYR A 207 -11.36 -15.29 2.58
N ALA A 208 -12.35 -16.18 2.68
CA ALA A 208 -13.76 -15.82 2.53
C ALA A 208 -14.21 -14.82 3.60
N THR A 209 -13.80 -15.02 4.86
CA THR A 209 -14.08 -14.08 5.95
C THR A 209 -13.39 -12.73 5.73
N SER A 210 -12.15 -12.73 5.24
CA SER A 210 -11.41 -11.50 4.91
C SER A 210 -12.09 -10.73 3.77
N VAL A 211 -12.57 -11.41 2.73
CA VAL A 211 -13.35 -10.78 1.65
C VAL A 211 -14.64 -10.18 2.19
N ALA A 212 -15.39 -10.91 3.01
CA ALA A 212 -16.64 -10.44 3.61
C ALA A 212 -16.42 -9.20 4.49
N LEU A 213 -15.40 -9.21 5.36
CA LEU A 213 -15.02 -8.05 6.17
C LEU A 213 -14.54 -6.88 5.32
N GLY A 214 -13.80 -7.16 4.24
CA GLY A 214 -13.31 -6.15 3.30
C GLY A 214 -14.41 -5.40 2.54
N LEU A 215 -15.59 -6.02 2.39
CA LEU A 215 -16.75 -5.40 1.77
C LEU A 215 -17.48 -4.44 2.72
N LEU A 216 -17.39 -4.64 4.05
CA LEU A 216 -18.13 -3.83 5.03
C LEU A 216 -17.87 -2.32 4.92
N PRO A 217 -16.62 -1.82 4.77
CA PRO A 217 -16.39 -0.39 4.68
C PRO A 217 -17.09 0.28 3.49
N HIS A 218 -17.21 -0.44 2.37
CA HIS A 218 -17.88 0.07 1.17
C HIS A 218 -19.39 0.24 1.41
N TYR A 219 -20.05 -0.74 2.03
CA TYR A 219 -21.48 -0.70 2.28
C TYR A 219 -21.88 0.20 3.46
N LEU A 220 -20.99 0.38 4.43
CA LEU A 220 -21.24 1.20 5.63
C LEU A 220 -20.76 2.66 5.45
N GLY A 221 -20.09 2.99 4.36
CA GLY A 221 -19.57 4.34 4.11
C GLY A 221 -18.47 4.76 5.11
N ILE A 222 -17.70 3.80 5.62
CA ILE A 222 -16.60 4.06 6.57
C ILE A 222 -15.24 3.90 5.90
N ASN A 223 -14.21 4.51 6.47
CA ASN A 223 -12.85 4.43 5.93
C ASN A 223 -12.29 3.00 5.98
N LYS A 224 -11.70 2.55 4.85
CA LYS A 224 -11.02 1.24 4.74
C LYS A 224 -9.85 1.08 5.71
N SER A 225 -9.26 2.20 6.17
CA SER A 225 -8.19 2.20 7.17
C SER A 225 -8.57 1.46 8.46
N ASN A 226 -9.85 1.39 8.80
CA ASN A 226 -10.34 0.62 9.95
C ASN A 226 -10.00 -0.88 9.85
N LEU A 227 -9.89 -1.44 8.64
CA LEU A 227 -9.49 -2.84 8.43
C LEU A 227 -8.02 -3.09 8.79
N MET A 228 -7.17 -2.05 8.83
CA MET A 228 -5.77 -2.17 9.25
C MET A 228 -5.60 -2.43 10.74
N GLY A 229 -6.70 -2.46 11.52
CA GLY A 229 -6.69 -2.96 12.89
C GLY A 229 -6.05 -4.34 13.03
N VAL A 230 -6.10 -5.17 11.97
CA VAL A 230 -5.41 -6.47 11.90
C VAL A 230 -3.89 -6.38 12.09
N LEU A 231 -3.26 -5.24 11.76
CA LEU A 231 -1.84 -4.96 12.01
C LEU A 231 -1.63 -4.11 13.26
N VAL A 232 -2.42 -3.04 13.40
CA VAL A 232 -2.22 -2.03 14.45
C VAL A 232 -2.43 -2.64 15.83
N VAL A 233 -3.47 -3.46 16.02
CA VAL A 233 -3.77 -4.05 17.33
C VAL A 233 -2.66 -5.02 17.76
N PRO A 234 -2.22 -6.00 16.95
CA PRO A 234 -1.07 -6.83 17.31
C PRO A 234 0.20 -6.03 17.55
N ALA A 235 0.49 -5.01 16.75
CA ALA A 235 1.67 -4.16 16.95
C ALA A 235 1.63 -3.47 18.32
N ILE A 236 0.49 -2.86 18.70
CA ILE A 236 0.34 -2.24 20.03
C ILE A 236 0.56 -3.27 21.14
N VAL A 237 -0.04 -4.46 21.05
CA VAL A 237 0.11 -5.51 22.07
C VAL A 237 1.56 -5.95 22.24
N ILE A 238 2.29 -6.11 21.12
CA ILE A 238 3.71 -6.49 21.12
C ILE A 238 4.58 -5.38 21.73
N TYR A 239 4.41 -4.13 21.30
CA TYR A 239 5.27 -3.02 21.75
C TYR A 239 4.96 -2.52 23.16
N VAL A 240 3.72 -2.67 23.65
CA VAL A 240 3.37 -2.36 25.06
C VAL A 240 3.79 -3.49 26.00
N GLY A 241 4.20 -4.66 25.49
CA GLY A 241 4.68 -5.78 26.30
C GLY A 241 3.57 -6.59 26.97
N ILE A 242 2.33 -6.47 26.51
CA ILE A 242 1.17 -7.22 27.04
C ILE A 242 1.12 -8.66 26.47
N GLY A 243 1.89 -8.93 25.41
CA GLY A 243 1.91 -10.21 24.69
C GLY A 243 3.18 -11.06 24.88
N MET A 244 3.74 -11.15 26.09
CA MET A 244 4.66 -12.25 26.45
C MET A 244 3.87 -13.50 26.81
#